data_AF-A0A928GUG6-F1
#
_entry.id   AF-A0A928GUG6-F1
#
_cell.length_a   1.000
_cell.length_b   1.000
_cell.length_c   1.000
_cell.angle_alpha   90.00
_cell.angle_beta   90.00
_cell.angle_gamma   90.00
#
_symmetry.space_group_name_H-M   'P 1'
#
loop_
_entity.id
_entity.type
_entity.pdbx_description
1 polymer ?
#
loop_
_entity_poly.entity_id
_entity_poly.type
_entity_poly.pdbx_seq_one_letter_code
_entity_poly.pdbx_strand_id
1 'polypeptide(L)'
;MSGIDNINSSLYFNAAALASKNVSQKEDDSKTQKTKKTKSFNQLIDTASKNLELDDFIPEIKGMTIEKAKEFLIDSVYSEGELLKQKPVEENLIRFRKAVSNFLKFVEKNCYDIEAEVGIRRMVKSGNVKVPKQNTYTLIKVVDEKLDSLAADILFNQKDSIELAAKVNEISGLLVDILT
;
A
#
# COMPACT_ATOMS: atom_id res chain seq x y z
N MET A 1 -19.96 -33.50 -21.67
CA MET A 1 -18.86 -32.98 -22.52
C MET A 1 -18.76 -31.50 -22.25
N SER A 2 -17.61 -31.07 -21.73
CA SER A 2 -17.32 -29.73 -21.22
C SER A 2 -17.26 -28.69 -22.33
N GLY A 3 -18.08 -27.64 -22.22
CA GLY A 3 -17.89 -26.39 -22.95
C GLY A 3 -16.64 -25.69 -22.43
N ILE A 4 -15.70 -25.41 -23.33
CA ILE A 4 -14.47 -24.68 -23.05
C ILE A 4 -14.73 -23.24 -23.45
N ASP A 5 -14.67 -22.33 -22.48
CA ASP A 5 -14.88 -20.90 -22.67
C ASP A 5 -13.82 -20.31 -23.63
N ASN A 6 -14.28 -19.49 -24.56
CA ASN A 6 -13.49 -18.78 -25.55
C ASN A 6 -12.69 -17.65 -24.86
N ILE A 7 -11.46 -17.95 -24.45
CA ILE A 7 -10.53 -16.98 -23.87
C ILE A 7 -10.07 -16.02 -25.00
N ASN A 8 -10.66 -14.83 -24.99
CA ASN A 8 -10.16 -13.54 -25.51
C ASN A 8 -8.95 -13.60 -26.48
N SER A 9 -9.19 -14.12 -27.69
CA SER A 9 -8.24 -14.08 -28.82
C SER A 9 -7.91 -12.66 -29.30
N SER A 10 -8.69 -11.66 -28.87
CA SER A 10 -8.57 -10.24 -29.23
C SER A 10 -7.28 -9.59 -28.69
N LEU A 11 -6.77 -10.02 -27.53
CA LEU A 11 -5.59 -9.43 -26.91
C LEU A 11 -4.29 -9.88 -27.60
N TYR A 12 -4.23 -11.14 -28.04
CA TYR A 12 -3.08 -11.69 -28.77
C TYR A 12 -2.94 -11.06 -30.16
N PHE A 13 -4.06 -10.81 -30.84
CA PHE A 13 -4.04 -10.18 -32.16
C PHE A 13 -3.53 -8.74 -32.12
N ASN A 14 -3.81 -8.00 -31.04
CA ASN A 14 -3.42 -6.61 -30.90
C ASN A 14 -1.91 -6.46 -30.64
N ALA A 15 -1.32 -7.36 -29.85
CA ALA A 15 0.13 -7.36 -29.58
C ALA A 15 0.96 -7.69 -30.85
N ALA A 16 0.50 -8.65 -31.65
CA ALA A 16 1.15 -8.99 -32.92
C ALA A 16 1.09 -7.83 -33.92
N ALA A 17 -0.08 -7.18 -34.06
CA ALA A 17 -0.25 -6.03 -34.95
C ALA A 17 0.62 -4.82 -34.56
N LEU A 18 0.79 -4.57 -33.26
CA LEU A 18 1.66 -3.50 -32.75
C LEU A 18 3.15 -3.80 -32.97
N ALA A 19 3.56 -5.07 -32.88
CA ALA A 19 4.92 -5.49 -33.20
C ALA A 19 5.23 -5.35 -34.69
N SER A 20 4.29 -5.70 -35.58
CA SER A 20 4.45 -5.55 -37.03
C SER A 20 4.48 -4.09 -37.49
N LYS A 21 3.72 -3.20 -36.83
CA LYS A 21 3.68 -1.76 -37.16
C LYS A 21 5.03 -1.04 -36.96
N ASN A 22 5.90 -1.58 -36.11
CA ASN A 22 7.24 -1.01 -35.87
C ASN A 22 8.31 -1.49 -36.85
N VAL A 23 8.02 -2.47 -37.71
CA VAL A 23 8.98 -3.05 -38.68
C VAL A 23 8.89 -2.39 -40.06
N SER A 24 7.76 -1.78 -40.43
CA SER A 24 7.51 -1.33 -41.81
C SER A 24 7.77 0.16 -42.09
N GLN A 25 8.48 0.88 -41.23
CA GLN A 25 8.95 2.24 -41.56
C GLN A 25 10.44 2.38 -41.23
N LYS A 26 11.29 1.95 -42.16
CA LYS A 26 12.66 2.45 -42.39
C LYS A 26 13.28 1.69 -43.55
N GLU A 27 13.08 2.21 -44.76
CA GLU A 27 14.09 2.09 -45.81
C GLU A 27 14.61 3.49 -46.12
N ASP A 28 15.92 3.51 -46.34
CA ASP A 28 16.81 4.52 -46.86
C ASP A 28 17.46 5.60 -45.95
N ASP A 29 18.77 5.67 -46.18
CA ASP A 29 19.80 6.65 -45.85
C ASP A 29 20.69 6.48 -44.60
N SER A 30 21.91 6.04 -44.93
CA SER A 30 23.14 5.93 -44.15
C SER A 30 23.57 7.22 -43.44
N LYS A 31 23.93 7.11 -42.14
CA LYS A 31 25.21 7.55 -41.53
C LYS A 31 25.12 7.57 -40.00
N THR A 32 26.08 6.89 -39.36
CA THR A 32 26.52 7.03 -37.94
C THR A 32 25.42 7.15 -36.88
N GLN A 33 25.02 6.03 -36.27
CA GLN A 33 24.25 6.07 -35.02
C GLN A 33 24.85 5.13 -33.98
N LYS A 34 25.36 5.75 -32.91
CA LYS A 34 25.76 5.14 -31.64
C LYS A 34 24.74 4.09 -31.24
N THR A 35 25.21 2.89 -30.94
CA THR A 35 24.40 1.80 -30.35
C THR A 35 23.73 2.31 -29.07
N LYS A 36 22.47 2.74 -29.17
CA LYS A 36 21.63 2.97 -28.00
C LYS A 36 21.37 1.59 -27.38
N LYS A 37 22.15 1.27 -26.34
CA LYS A 37 21.94 0.07 -25.52
C LYS A 37 20.48 0.07 -25.05
N THR A 38 19.66 -0.79 -25.64
CA THR A 38 18.33 -1.10 -25.12
C THR A 38 18.54 -1.67 -23.73
N LYS A 39 18.05 -0.96 -22.71
CA LYS A 39 18.18 -1.40 -21.31
C LYS A 39 17.68 -2.84 -21.23
N SER A 40 18.49 -3.72 -20.64
CA SER A 40 18.13 -5.14 -20.51
C SER A 40 16.81 -5.25 -19.76
N PHE A 41 15.96 -6.22 -20.10
CA PHE A 41 14.69 -6.43 -19.41
C PHE A 41 14.88 -6.56 -17.88
N ASN A 42 16.00 -7.13 -17.44
CA ASN A 42 16.37 -7.18 -16.03
C ASN A 42 16.64 -5.79 -15.44
N GLN A 43 17.21 -4.85 -16.21
CA GLN A 43 17.35 -3.46 -15.77
C GLN A 43 16.00 -2.74 -15.70
N LEU A 44 15.04 -3.10 -16.54
CA LEU A 44 13.67 -2.58 -16.48
C LEU A 44 12.92 -3.14 -15.26
N ILE A 45 13.08 -4.43 -14.97
CA ILE A 45 12.56 -5.07 -13.75
C ILE A 45 13.23 -4.46 -12.52
N ASP A 46 14.56 -4.33 -12.48
CA ASP A 46 15.29 -3.72 -11.37
C ASP A 46 14.92 -2.25 -11.17
N THR A 47 14.59 -1.50 -12.23
CA THR A 47 14.05 -0.14 -12.11
C THR A 47 12.58 -0.13 -11.66
N ALA A 48 11.78 -1.14 -12.01
CA ALA A 48 10.40 -1.25 -11.57
C ALA A 48 10.29 -1.71 -10.10
N SER A 49 11.19 -2.58 -9.64
CA SER A 49 11.27 -3.01 -8.24
C SER A 49 12.00 -2.01 -7.34
N LYS A 50 12.89 -1.16 -7.88
CA LYS A 50 13.48 -0.03 -7.13
C LYS A 50 12.55 1.16 -6.95
N ASN A 51 11.48 1.26 -7.73
CA ASN A 51 10.56 2.38 -7.67
C ASN A 51 9.22 1.97 -7.03
N LEU A 52 9.28 1.49 -5.79
CA LEU A 52 8.17 1.73 -4.86
C LEU A 52 8.36 3.16 -4.34
N GLU A 53 7.98 4.13 -5.16
CA GLU A 53 8.29 5.53 -4.88
C GLU A 53 7.55 5.97 -3.62
N LEU A 54 8.31 6.15 -2.54
CA LEU A 54 7.87 6.86 -1.35
C LEU A 54 7.49 8.33 -1.66
N ASP A 55 7.63 8.78 -2.91
CA ASP A 55 7.19 10.10 -3.37
C ASP A 55 5.68 10.31 -3.29
N ASP A 56 4.87 9.24 -3.31
CA ASP A 56 3.42 9.31 -3.08
C ASP A 56 3.05 9.54 -1.61
N PHE A 57 4.02 9.45 -0.69
CA PHE A 57 3.82 9.60 0.75
C PHE A 57 4.18 11.01 1.26
N ILE A 58 3.92 11.23 2.55
CA ILE A 58 4.25 12.46 3.27
C ILE A 58 5.71 12.85 2.99
N PRO A 59 6.02 14.14 2.75
CA PRO A 59 7.38 14.60 2.48
C PRO A 59 8.43 14.13 3.50
N GLU A 60 8.03 13.92 4.75
CA GLU A 60 8.89 13.46 5.85
C GLU A 60 9.47 12.06 5.63
N ILE A 61 8.77 11.22 4.86
CA ILE A 61 9.12 9.81 4.64
C ILE A 61 9.88 9.63 3.31
N LYS A 62 9.88 10.67 2.46
CA LYS A 62 10.53 10.64 1.14
C LYS A 62 12.03 10.39 1.29
N GLY A 63 12.51 9.30 0.67
CA GLY A 63 13.93 8.93 0.69
C GLY A 63 14.40 8.17 1.93
N MET A 64 13.50 7.86 2.88
CA MET A 64 13.82 6.93 3.97
C MET A 64 13.82 5.47 3.50
N THR A 65 14.45 4.59 4.27
CA THR A 65 14.27 3.13 4.09
C THR A 65 12.88 2.72 4.58
N ILE A 66 12.33 1.64 4.02
CA ILE A 66 10.99 1.13 4.39
C ILE A 66 10.87 0.88 5.90
N GLU A 67 11.92 0.34 6.52
CA GLU A 67 11.95 0.08 7.98
C GLU A 67 11.89 1.38 8.80
N LYS A 68 12.66 2.40 8.44
CA LYS A 68 12.65 3.70 9.13
C LYS A 68 11.35 4.47 8.90
N ALA A 69 10.80 4.38 7.69
CA ALA A 69 9.50 4.93 7.35
C ALA A 69 8.39 4.32 8.21
N LYS A 70 8.43 3.00 8.42
CA LYS A 70 7.51 2.27 9.29
C LYS A 70 7.62 2.75 10.73
N GLU A 71 8.82 2.78 11.29
CA GLU A 71 9.06 3.25 12.67
C GLU A 71 8.54 4.68 12.86
N PHE A 72 8.87 5.59 11.93
CA PHE A 72 8.42 6.98 11.98
C PHE A 72 6.88 7.12 11.98
N LEU A 73 6.18 6.36 11.13
CA LEU A 73 4.72 6.40 11.08
C LEU A 73 4.08 5.88 12.37
N ILE A 74 4.66 4.83 12.95
CA ILE A 74 4.20 4.28 14.23
C ILE A 74 4.39 5.30 15.35
N ASP A 75 5.57 5.91 15.43
CA ASP A 75 5.88 6.94 16.41
C ASP A 75 4.97 8.18 16.26
N SER A 76 4.66 8.56 15.01
CA SER A 76 3.71 9.64 14.71
C SER A 76 2.31 9.33 15.26
N VAL A 77 1.81 8.09 15.05
CA VAL A 77 0.52 7.68 15.59
C VAL A 77 0.51 7.69 17.13
N TYR A 78 1.56 7.21 17.77
CA TYR A 78 1.64 7.20 19.24
C TYR A 78 1.72 8.61 19.83
N SER A 79 2.54 9.48 19.25
CA SER A 79 2.70 10.86 19.73
C SER A 79 1.41 11.67 19.58
N GLU A 80 0.75 11.61 18.42
CA GLU A 80 -0.53 12.29 18.21
C GLU A 80 -1.66 11.66 19.06
N GLY A 81 -1.62 10.34 19.27
CA GLY A 81 -2.55 9.65 20.16
C GLY A 81 -2.40 10.14 21.61
N GLU A 82 -1.18 10.30 22.10
CA GLU A 82 -0.91 10.80 23.45
C GLU A 82 -1.34 12.25 23.62
N LEU A 83 -1.11 13.10 22.61
CA LEU A 83 -1.61 14.48 22.59
C LEU A 83 -3.15 14.52 22.63
N LEU A 84 -3.82 13.63 21.90
CA LEU A 84 -5.28 13.54 21.90
C LEU A 84 -5.84 13.12 23.26
N LYS A 85 -5.17 12.18 23.96
CA LYS A 85 -5.55 11.79 25.33
C LYS A 85 -5.44 12.94 26.32
N GLN A 86 -4.36 13.72 26.23
CA GLN A 86 -4.15 14.86 27.12
C GLN A 86 -5.12 16.00 26.83
N LYS A 87 -5.41 16.25 25.55
CA LYS A 87 -6.24 17.35 25.08
C LYS A 87 -7.21 16.84 24.00
N PRO A 88 -8.44 16.47 24.37
CA PRO A 88 -9.44 15.95 23.45
C PRO A 88 -10.11 17.10 22.68
N VAL A 89 -9.36 17.70 21.76
CA VAL A 89 -9.80 18.82 20.92
C VAL A 89 -9.89 18.33 19.47
N GLU A 90 -10.84 18.88 18.72
CA GLU A 90 -11.04 18.57 17.30
C GLU A 90 -9.74 18.67 16.47
N GLU A 91 -8.90 19.66 16.74
CA GLU A 91 -7.62 19.82 16.05
C GLU A 91 -6.70 18.61 16.25
N ASN A 92 -6.59 18.11 17.47
CA ASN A 92 -5.77 16.94 17.79
C ASN A 92 -6.38 15.66 17.20
N LEU A 93 -7.71 15.58 17.11
CA LEU A 93 -8.39 14.47 16.45
C LEU A 93 -8.03 14.41 14.97
N ILE A 94 -8.08 15.56 14.28
CA ILE A 94 -7.72 15.65 12.87
C ILE A 94 -6.27 15.20 12.65
N ARG A 95 -5.35 15.62 13.53
CA ARG A 95 -3.94 15.19 13.47
C ARG A 95 -3.78 13.69 13.66
N PHE A 96 -4.44 13.13 14.69
CA PHE A 96 -4.44 11.69 14.93
C PHE A 96 -5.02 10.90 13.75
N ARG A 97 -6.18 11.30 13.21
CA ARG A 97 -6.80 10.66 12.03
C ARG A 97 -5.88 10.71 10.82
N LYS A 98 -5.17 11.83 10.61
CA LYS A 98 -4.17 11.94 9.53
C LYS A 98 -3.00 10.98 9.75
N ALA A 99 -2.44 10.91 10.95
CA ALA A 99 -1.35 9.98 11.26
C ALA A 99 -1.76 8.52 10.99
N VAL A 100 -2.94 8.11 11.46
CA VAL A 100 -3.48 6.77 11.22
C VAL A 100 -3.72 6.52 9.73
N SER A 101 -4.31 7.49 9.01
CA SER A 101 -4.52 7.37 7.56
C SER A 101 -3.22 7.19 6.79
N ASN A 102 -2.18 7.93 7.15
CA ASN A 102 -0.87 7.82 6.51
C ASN A 102 -0.23 6.46 6.78
N PHE A 103 -0.34 5.96 8.02
CA PHE A 103 0.10 4.62 8.37
C PHE A 103 -0.65 3.53 7.57
N LEU A 104 -1.98 3.62 7.47
CA LEU A 104 -2.78 2.65 6.73
C LEU A 104 -2.45 2.63 5.23
N LYS A 105 -2.22 3.81 4.62
CA LYS A 105 -1.75 3.90 3.23
C LYS A 105 -0.38 3.23 3.05
N PHE A 106 0.50 3.39 4.02
CA PHE A 106 1.83 2.77 3.99
C PHE A 106 1.71 1.25 4.09
N VAL A 107 0.88 0.75 5.00
CA VAL A 107 0.59 -0.68 5.11
C VAL A 107 -0.02 -1.20 3.81
N GLU A 108 -1.01 -0.52 3.24
CA GLU A 108 -1.67 -0.95 2.00
C GLU A 108 -0.65 -1.17 0.89
N LYS A 109 0.24 -0.20 0.65
CA LYS A 109 1.28 -0.30 -0.39
C LYS A 109 2.29 -1.42 -0.11
N ASN A 110 2.84 -1.48 1.11
CA ASN A 110 3.87 -2.47 1.44
C ASN A 110 3.32 -3.89 1.61
N CYS A 111 2.06 -4.07 1.99
CA CYS A 111 1.43 -5.40 2.06
C CYS A 111 1.31 -6.06 0.68
N TYR A 112 1.14 -5.28 -0.40
CA TYR A 112 1.12 -5.85 -1.76
C TYR A 112 2.50 -6.41 -2.17
N ASP A 113 3.59 -5.74 -1.81
CA ASP A 113 4.95 -6.15 -2.21
C ASP A 113 5.40 -7.43 -1.50
N ILE A 114 5.11 -7.53 -0.20
CA ILE A 114 5.44 -8.73 0.60
C ILE A 114 4.71 -9.95 0.04
N GLU A 115 3.48 -9.82 -0.44
CA GLU A 115 2.76 -10.93 -1.06
C GLU A 115 3.23 -11.27 -2.47
N ALA A 116 3.71 -10.32 -3.27
CA ALA A 116 4.34 -10.64 -4.55
C ALA A 116 5.59 -11.51 -4.33
N GLU A 117 6.38 -11.20 -3.31
CA GLU A 117 7.60 -11.93 -2.97
C GLU A 117 7.32 -13.27 -2.25
N VAL A 118 6.37 -13.29 -1.32
CA VAL A 118 6.04 -14.47 -0.49
C VAL A 118 4.99 -15.37 -1.17
N GLY A 119 4.13 -14.85 -2.04
CA GLY A 119 3.14 -15.60 -2.82
C GLY A 119 3.77 -16.59 -3.78
N ILE A 120 4.91 -16.24 -4.37
CA ILE A 120 5.76 -17.17 -5.15
C ILE A 120 6.26 -18.32 -4.26
N ARG A 121 6.60 -18.06 -2.98
CA ARG A 121 7.13 -19.07 -2.04
C ARG A 121 6.06 -19.94 -1.38
N ARG A 122 4.84 -19.42 -1.16
CA ARG A 122 3.77 -20.12 -0.42
C ARG A 122 2.89 -21.02 -1.30
N MET A 123 2.80 -20.79 -2.61
CA MET A 123 1.99 -21.62 -3.51
C MET A 123 2.50 -23.05 -3.70
N VAL A 124 3.75 -23.36 -3.33
CA VAL A 124 4.38 -24.63 -3.73
C VAL A 124 4.33 -25.74 -2.65
N LYS A 125 4.02 -25.44 -1.37
CA LYS A 125 4.38 -26.39 -0.28
C LYS A 125 3.26 -27.16 0.42
N SER A 126 1.98 -26.76 0.38
CA SER A 126 0.92 -27.59 1.00
C SER A 126 -0.46 -27.14 0.55
N GLY A 127 -1.27 -28.07 0.07
CA GLY A 127 -2.61 -27.88 -0.50
C GLY A 127 -3.71 -27.39 0.46
N ASN A 128 -3.38 -26.53 1.43
CA ASN A 128 -4.33 -25.80 2.25
C ASN A 128 -4.10 -24.31 2.02
N VAL A 129 -4.94 -23.71 1.18
CA VAL A 129 -4.92 -22.27 0.88
C VAL A 129 -5.36 -21.51 2.13
N LYS A 130 -4.40 -21.20 3.02
CA LYS A 130 -4.62 -20.19 4.07
C LYS A 130 -4.69 -18.84 3.37
N VAL A 131 -5.90 -18.31 3.21
CA VAL A 131 -6.14 -16.95 2.73
C VAL A 131 -5.86 -15.99 3.90
N PRO A 132 -4.76 -15.21 3.90
CA PRO A 132 -4.45 -14.28 4.99
C PRO A 132 -5.08 -12.90 4.78
N LYS A 133 -5.56 -12.60 3.55
CA LYS A 133 -5.99 -11.26 3.13
C LYS A 133 -7.27 -10.75 3.78
N GLN A 134 -8.23 -11.63 4.10
CA GLN A 134 -9.53 -11.16 4.61
C GLN A 134 -9.39 -10.43 5.95
N ASN A 135 -8.45 -10.87 6.79
CA ASN A 135 -8.28 -10.36 8.14
C ASN A 135 -7.80 -8.90 8.17
N THR A 136 -6.84 -8.53 7.32
CA THR A 136 -6.29 -7.17 7.31
C THR A 136 -7.33 -6.15 6.83
N TYR A 137 -8.07 -6.44 5.76
CA TYR A 137 -9.14 -5.53 5.30
C TYR A 137 -10.26 -5.41 6.32
N THR A 138 -10.62 -6.49 7.03
CA THR A 138 -11.59 -6.39 8.14
C THR A 138 -11.05 -5.56 9.29
N LEU A 139 -9.77 -5.69 9.65
CA LEU A 139 -9.15 -4.87 10.70
C LEU A 139 -9.13 -3.40 10.32
N ILE A 140 -8.78 -3.06 9.08
CA ILE A 140 -8.81 -1.68 8.58
C ILE A 140 -10.22 -1.08 8.70
N LYS A 141 -11.27 -1.85 8.34
CA LYS A 141 -12.67 -1.40 8.53
C LYS A 141 -13.00 -1.15 10.00
N VAL A 142 -12.60 -2.06 10.89
CA VAL A 142 -12.83 -1.91 12.33
C VAL A 142 -12.10 -0.68 12.89
N VAL A 143 -10.89 -0.39 12.39
CA VAL A 143 -10.15 0.83 12.76
C VAL A 143 -10.92 2.08 12.33
N ASP A 144 -11.44 2.11 11.10
CA ASP A 144 -12.21 3.24 10.58
C ASP A 144 -13.50 3.48 11.39
N GLU A 145 -14.26 2.42 11.67
CA GLU A 145 -15.45 2.48 12.53
C GLU A 145 -15.13 3.03 13.93
N LYS A 146 -13.98 2.65 14.51
CA LYS A 146 -13.55 3.16 15.82
C LYS A 146 -13.10 4.61 15.78
N LEU A 147 -12.44 5.05 14.71
CA LEU A 147 -12.09 6.46 14.52
C LEU A 147 -13.33 7.34 14.42
N ASP A 148 -14.36 6.88 13.70
CA ASP A 148 -15.62 7.61 13.58
C ASP A 148 -16.39 7.63 14.91
N SER A 149 -16.39 6.53 15.66
CA SER A 149 -16.95 6.49 17.01
C SER A 149 -16.21 7.43 17.97
N LEU A 150 -14.88 7.49 17.90
CA LEU A 150 -14.05 8.42 18.68
C LEU A 150 -14.38 9.88 18.32
N ALA A 151 -14.56 10.17 17.04
CA ALA A 151 -14.95 11.50 16.57
C ALA A 151 -16.31 11.93 17.07
N ALA A 152 -17.31 11.03 17.03
CA ALA A 152 -18.61 11.31 17.61
C ALA A 152 -18.49 11.66 19.09
N ASP A 153 -17.74 10.86 19.87
CA ASP A 153 -17.60 11.08 21.31
C ASP A 153 -16.97 12.44 21.67
N ILE A 154 -15.94 12.85 20.92
CA ILE A 154 -15.25 14.14 21.12
C ILE A 154 -16.16 15.30 20.71
N LEU A 155 -16.86 15.20 19.58
CA LEU A 155 -17.73 16.26 19.07
C LEU A 155 -18.97 16.47 19.96
N PHE A 156 -19.51 15.39 20.50
CA PHE A 156 -20.67 15.47 21.39
C PHE A 156 -20.31 15.72 22.86
N ASN A 157 -19.01 15.74 23.20
CA ASN A 157 -18.50 15.90 24.56
C ASN A 157 -19.19 14.96 25.58
N GLN A 158 -19.50 13.75 25.13
CA GLN A 158 -20.36 12.81 25.86
C GLN A 158 -19.60 11.85 26.78
N LYS A 159 -18.26 11.80 26.70
CA LYS A 159 -17.46 10.78 27.39
C LYS A 159 -16.36 11.33 28.28
N ASP A 160 -16.11 10.56 29.33
CA ASP A 160 -15.04 10.81 30.28
C ASP A 160 -13.66 10.64 29.60
N SER A 161 -12.68 11.41 30.06
CA SER A 161 -11.30 11.40 29.53
C SER A 161 -10.65 10.01 29.58
N ILE A 162 -11.00 9.20 30.58
CA ILE A 162 -10.50 7.83 30.75
C ILE A 162 -11.01 6.92 29.63
N GLU A 163 -12.30 7.01 29.29
CA GLU A 163 -12.90 6.20 28.23
C GLU A 163 -12.32 6.58 26.87
N LEU A 164 -12.11 7.87 26.64
CA LEU A 164 -11.47 8.35 25.42
C LEU A 164 -10.05 7.80 25.28
N ALA A 165 -9.27 7.81 26.36
CA ALA A 165 -7.94 7.26 26.36
C ALA A 165 -7.91 5.75 26.08
N ALA A 166 -8.87 5.00 26.63
CA ALA A 166 -9.03 3.58 26.34
C ALA A 166 -9.29 3.33 24.85
N LYS A 167 -10.15 4.13 24.21
CA LYS A 167 -10.42 4.04 22.76
C LYS A 167 -9.20 4.34 21.90
N VAL A 168 -8.41 5.35 22.25
CA VAL A 168 -7.17 5.67 21.54
C VAL A 168 -6.19 4.49 21.63
N ASN A 169 -6.02 3.91 22.83
CA ASN A 169 -5.16 2.74 23.02
C ASN A 169 -5.66 1.51 22.24
N GLU A 170 -6.97 1.31 22.18
CA GLU A 170 -7.58 0.22 21.42
C GLU A 170 -7.30 0.37 19.91
N ILE A 171 -7.41 1.59 19.37
CA ILE A 171 -7.03 1.87 17.97
C ILE A 171 -5.54 1.59 17.77
N SER A 172 -4.66 2.06 18.66
CA SER A 172 -3.22 1.78 18.57
C SER A 172 -2.91 0.28 18.60
N GLY A 173 -3.62 -0.51 19.40
CA GLY A 173 -3.47 -1.96 19.44
C GLY A 173 -3.84 -2.63 18.11
N LEU A 174 -4.96 -2.23 17.51
CA LEU A 174 -5.37 -2.73 16.20
C LEU A 174 -4.35 -2.41 15.10
N LEU A 175 -3.67 -1.27 15.17
CA LEU A 175 -2.62 -0.91 14.22
C LEU A 175 -1.38 -1.79 14.36
N VAL A 176 -1.05 -2.25 15.56
CA VAL A 176 0.02 -3.22 15.80
C VAL A 176 -0.36 -4.61 15.27
N ASP A 177 -1.61 -5.03 15.45
CA ASP A 177 -2.11 -6.31 14.92
C ASP A 177 -2.03 -6.37 13.39
N ILE A 178 -2.20 -5.24 12.70
CA ILE A 178 -2.06 -5.16 11.24
C ILE A 178 -0.62 -5.44 10.76
N LEU A 179 0.38 -5.24 11.62
CA LEU A 179 1.79 -5.48 11.30
C LEU A 179 2.28 -6.90 11.62
N THR A 180 1.48 -7.69 12.34
CA THR A 180 1.86 -9.00 12.88
C THR A 180 1.36 -10.13 11.98
#